data_AF-K7FK30-F1
#
_entry.id   AF-K7FK30-F1
#
_cell.length_a   1.000
_cell.length_b   1.000
_cell.length_c   1.000
_cell.angle_alpha   90.00
_cell.angle_beta   90.00
_cell.angle_gamma   90.00
#
_symmetry.space_group_name_H-M   'P 1'
#
loop_
_entity.id
_entity.type
_entity.pdbx_description
1 polymer ?
#
loop_
_entity_poly.entity_id
_entity_poly.type
_entity_poly.pdbx_seq_one_letter_code
_entity_poly.pdbx_strand_id
1 'polypeptide(L)'
;ETKEEFVKVKKRDLERLTTEVMQLRDFLPRILNGEVLESFQKLDVIETNMEKREQELEHLRLDCEHFKARLETAKADCMKEKKEKLAHRQQLNEARQQLLQQAEYCTEMGAAVCTLLWGVSSNEEAVKNILGGSKAVKFFTITGQTLESFVRSLGEDTKHQDLDSDENQFVLALAGIVTNVAALACGREFLVNSSQVLLDTMMQLLGDMKPGLCTRLKVLMLMSLYNVSINLKGLKYINESPGFIPLLWWLLNDPDTEVCLHVLRLLQSVILEPEVLAKTAPEMRDTLPFQRIIALSKSRNAELQTLAQELLEDLKILECEV
;
A
#
# COMPACT_ATOMS: atom_id res chain seq x y z
N GLU A 1 66.89 87.98 -38.82
CA GLU A 1 66.23 88.14 -40.14
C GLU A 1 66.34 86.85 -40.92
N THR A 2 65.24 86.11 -41.01
CA THR A 2 65.04 85.01 -41.95
C THR A 2 65.01 85.62 -43.34
N LYS A 3 66.06 85.40 -44.15
CA LYS A 3 66.07 85.81 -45.55
C LYS A 3 64.92 85.08 -46.25
N GLU A 4 63.92 85.81 -46.70
CA GLU A 4 62.88 85.29 -47.59
C GLU A 4 63.56 84.74 -48.84
N GLU A 5 63.54 83.41 -48.99
CA GLU A 5 64.01 82.71 -50.19
C GLU A 5 63.00 82.94 -51.31
N PHE A 6 63.22 84.00 -52.10
CA PHE A 6 62.49 84.22 -53.32
C PHE A 6 63.03 83.31 -54.44
N VAL A 7 62.24 82.32 -54.83
CA VAL A 7 62.55 81.47 -55.99
C VAL A 7 62.17 82.22 -57.27
N LYS A 8 63.14 82.45 -58.15
CA LYS A 8 62.94 83.15 -59.42
C LYS A 8 62.38 82.17 -60.47
N VAL A 9 61.07 82.21 -60.68
CA VAL A 9 60.38 81.33 -61.64
C VAL A 9 60.23 82.03 -63.00
N LYS A 10 60.41 81.30 -64.11
CA LYS A 10 60.16 81.86 -65.44
C LYS A 10 58.65 82.05 -65.62
N LYS A 11 58.23 83.22 -66.10
CA LYS A 11 56.81 83.58 -66.34
C LYS A 11 56.02 82.49 -67.09
N ARG A 12 56.63 81.88 -68.12
CA ARG A 12 56.09 80.74 -68.88
C ARG A 12 55.71 79.54 -68.01
N ASP A 13 56.48 79.26 -66.97
CA ASP A 13 56.26 78.10 -66.11
C ASP A 13 55.11 78.39 -65.13
N LEU A 14 54.96 79.65 -64.70
CA LEU A 14 53.81 80.11 -63.90
C LEU A 14 52.50 80.13 -64.71
N GLU A 15 52.55 80.58 -65.96
CA GLU A 15 51.40 80.59 -66.88
C GLU A 15 50.97 79.16 -67.24
N ARG A 16 51.94 78.25 -67.46
CA ARG A 16 51.67 76.83 -67.66
C ARG A 16 51.00 76.21 -66.43
N LEU A 17 51.52 76.46 -65.23
CA LEU A 17 50.91 75.99 -63.98
C LEU A 17 49.48 76.54 -63.82
N THR A 18 49.27 77.81 -64.13
CA THR A 18 47.93 78.43 -64.08
C THR A 18 46.97 77.77 -65.06
N THR A 19 47.44 77.44 -66.26
CA THR A 19 46.64 76.76 -67.29
C THR A 19 46.33 75.32 -66.90
N GLU A 20 47.30 74.57 -66.38
CA GLU A 20 47.10 73.22 -65.86
C GLU A 20 46.11 73.23 -64.68
N VAL A 21 46.20 74.21 -63.77
CA VAL A 21 45.25 74.39 -62.65
C VAL A 21 43.85 74.75 -63.15
N MET A 22 43.72 75.62 -64.15
CA MET A 22 42.42 75.96 -64.74
C MET A 22 41.80 74.76 -65.47
N GLN A 23 42.59 74.01 -66.23
CA GLN A 23 42.13 72.78 -66.89
C GLN A 23 41.67 71.75 -65.86
N LEU A 24 42.43 71.55 -64.77
CA LEU A 24 42.00 70.70 -63.67
C LEU A 24 40.70 71.19 -63.04
N ARG A 25 40.56 72.51 -62.81
CA ARG A 25 39.33 73.10 -62.25
C ARG A 25 38.11 72.89 -63.14
N ASP A 26 38.27 72.91 -64.47
CA ASP A 26 37.18 72.73 -65.42
C ASP A 26 36.87 71.26 -65.72
N PHE A 27 37.87 70.36 -65.65
CA PHE A 27 37.71 68.93 -65.88
C PHE A 27 37.25 68.15 -64.64
N LEU A 28 37.71 68.50 -63.43
CA LEU A 28 37.36 67.78 -62.20
C LEU A 28 35.85 67.63 -62.01
N PRO A 29 35.02 68.68 -62.15
CA PRO A 29 33.57 68.57 -61.94
C PRO A 29 32.84 67.72 -63.01
N ARG A 30 33.44 67.56 -64.20
CA ARG A 30 32.90 66.71 -65.27
C ARG A 30 33.16 65.22 -65.01
N ILE A 31 34.23 64.91 -64.29
CA ILE A 31 34.62 63.55 -63.91
C ILE A 31 33.98 63.17 -62.57
N LEU A 32 34.01 64.09 -61.59
CA LEU A 32 33.32 64.00 -60.31
C LEU A 32 31.90 64.56 -60.46
N ASN A 33 31.10 63.93 -61.30
CA ASN A 33 29.69 64.28 -61.42
C ASN A 33 28.88 63.76 -60.21
N GLY A 34 27.66 64.26 -60.02
CA GLY A 34 26.79 63.85 -58.91
C GLY A 34 26.48 62.34 -58.89
N GLU A 35 26.46 61.68 -60.05
CA GLU A 35 26.20 60.24 -60.18
C GLU A 35 27.34 59.38 -59.63
N VAL A 36 28.60 59.80 -59.84
CA VAL A 36 29.79 59.14 -59.27
C VAL A 36 29.78 59.28 -57.75
N LEU A 37 29.48 60.48 -57.23
CA LEU A 37 29.34 60.73 -55.78
C LEU A 37 28.17 59.92 -55.16
N GLU A 38 27.03 59.85 -55.83
CA GLU A 38 25.87 59.04 -55.39
C GLU A 38 26.19 57.54 -55.42
N SER A 39 26.98 57.10 -56.40
CA SER A 39 27.45 55.70 -56.48
C SER A 39 28.38 55.35 -55.30
N PHE A 40 29.27 56.27 -54.90
CA PHE A 40 30.10 56.08 -53.70
C PHE A 40 29.26 56.04 -52.41
N GLN A 41 28.23 56.89 -52.28
CA GLN A 41 27.31 56.84 -51.14
C GLN A 41 26.50 55.54 -51.09
N LYS A 42 26.03 55.05 -52.25
CA LYS A 42 25.37 53.74 -52.34
C LYS A 42 26.31 52.59 -51.99
N LEU A 43 27.58 52.68 -52.40
CA LEU A 43 28.59 51.68 -52.10
C LEU A 43 28.91 51.63 -50.61
N ASP A 44 29.02 52.78 -49.94
CA ASP A 44 29.20 52.90 -48.48
C ASP A 44 28.00 52.29 -47.71
N VAL A 45 26.77 52.53 -48.17
CA VAL A 45 25.57 51.89 -47.61
C VAL A 45 25.56 50.37 -47.84
N ILE A 46 26.05 49.89 -48.98
CA ILE A 46 26.16 48.45 -49.25
C ILE A 46 27.25 47.82 -48.38
N GLU A 47 28.39 48.48 -48.20
CA GLU A 47 29.51 48.04 -47.38
C GLU A 47 29.10 47.91 -45.91
N THR A 48 28.47 48.94 -45.34
CA THR A 48 27.92 48.88 -43.97
C THR A 48 26.85 47.81 -43.79
N ASN A 49 25.99 47.58 -44.78
CA ASN A 49 25.03 46.47 -44.76
C ASN A 49 25.71 45.10 -44.87
N MET A 50 26.76 44.97 -45.68
CA MET A 50 27.58 43.76 -45.80
C MET A 50 28.24 43.41 -44.47
N GLU A 51 28.88 44.38 -43.81
CA GLU A 51 29.49 44.19 -42.49
C GLU A 51 28.46 43.74 -41.45
N LYS A 52 27.27 44.35 -41.42
CA LYS A 52 26.19 43.94 -40.52
C LYS A 52 25.73 42.51 -40.82
N ARG A 53 25.60 42.14 -42.09
CA ARG A 53 25.23 40.77 -42.50
C ARG A 53 26.30 39.76 -42.12
N GLU A 54 27.58 40.10 -42.23
CA GLU A 54 28.69 39.25 -41.82
C GLU A 54 28.68 39.01 -40.30
N GLN A 55 28.42 40.05 -39.51
CA GLN A 55 28.23 39.92 -38.05
C GLN A 55 27.02 39.05 -37.69
N GLU A 56 25.88 39.24 -38.37
CA GLU A 56 24.69 38.40 -38.19
C GLU A 56 24.97 36.93 -38.53
N LEU A 57 25.71 36.67 -39.61
CA LEU A 57 26.08 35.33 -40.04
C LEU A 57 27.00 34.65 -39.02
N GLU A 58 28.00 35.37 -38.50
CA GLU A 58 28.88 34.84 -37.47
C GLU A 58 28.12 34.55 -36.16
N HIS A 59 27.18 35.42 -35.76
CA HIS A 59 26.32 35.16 -34.61
C HIS A 59 25.46 33.91 -34.81
N LEU A 60 24.81 33.77 -35.97
CA LEU A 60 24.01 32.59 -36.33
C LEU A 60 24.85 31.32 -36.34
N ARG A 61 26.12 31.41 -36.75
CA ARG A 61 27.05 30.29 -36.74
C ARG A 61 27.38 29.86 -35.31
N LEU A 62 27.69 30.80 -34.43
CA LEU A 62 27.94 30.52 -33.01
C LEU A 62 26.72 29.89 -32.33
N ASP A 63 25.52 30.40 -32.61
CA ASP A 63 24.27 29.83 -32.12
C ASP A 63 24.07 28.39 -32.62
N CYS A 64 24.32 28.13 -33.90
CA CYS A 64 24.25 26.78 -34.48
C CYS A 64 25.21 25.81 -33.77
N GLU A 65 26.44 26.22 -33.50
CA GLU A 65 27.43 25.42 -32.78
C GLU A 65 27.00 25.15 -31.33
N HIS A 66 26.47 26.17 -30.64
CA HIS A 66 25.94 26.05 -29.28
C HIS A 66 24.73 25.12 -29.20
N PHE A 67 23.75 25.26 -30.09
CA PHE A 67 22.58 24.37 -30.12
C PHE A 67 22.97 22.94 -30.47
N LYS A 68 23.94 22.75 -31.37
CA LYS A 68 24.47 21.43 -31.71
C LYS A 68 25.12 20.78 -30.49
N ALA A 69 25.95 21.51 -29.74
CA ALA A 69 26.56 21.01 -28.51
C ALA A 69 25.49 20.60 -27.48
N ARG A 70 24.49 21.45 -27.24
CA ARG A 70 23.37 21.15 -26.32
C ARG A 70 22.56 19.93 -26.73
N LEU A 71 22.31 19.77 -28.03
CA LEU A 71 21.59 18.62 -28.56
C LEU A 71 22.37 17.32 -28.32
N GLU A 72 23.69 17.32 -28.54
CA GLU A 72 24.52 16.13 -28.30
C GLU A 72 24.61 15.79 -26.81
N THR A 73 24.71 16.78 -25.91
CA THR A 73 24.61 16.55 -24.47
C THR A 73 23.27 15.94 -24.08
N ALA A 74 22.16 16.53 -24.55
CA ALA A 74 20.82 16.02 -24.25
C ALA A 74 20.59 14.59 -24.79
N LYS A 75 21.13 14.26 -25.97
CA LYS A 75 21.10 12.88 -26.50
C LYS A 75 21.90 11.91 -25.62
N ALA A 76 23.09 12.31 -25.18
CA ALA A 76 23.93 11.48 -24.31
C ALA A 76 23.22 11.21 -22.97
N ASP A 77 22.66 12.24 -22.36
CA ASP A 77 21.90 12.13 -21.10
C ASP A 77 20.66 11.25 -21.27
N CYS A 78 19.88 11.43 -22.34
CA CYS A 78 18.72 10.59 -22.64
C CYS A 78 19.11 9.11 -22.83
N MET A 79 20.23 8.84 -23.51
CA MET A 79 20.74 7.48 -23.67
C MET A 79 21.23 6.86 -22.35
N LYS A 80 21.84 7.67 -21.48
CA LYS A 80 22.26 7.26 -20.14
C LYS A 80 21.03 6.93 -19.27
N GLU A 81 20.06 7.83 -19.21
CA GLU A 81 18.83 7.64 -18.44
C GLU A 81 18.05 6.40 -18.92
N LYS A 82 17.99 6.17 -20.24
CA LYS A 82 17.35 4.97 -20.81
C LYS A 82 18.03 3.67 -20.35
N LYS A 83 19.36 3.66 -20.26
CA LYS A 83 20.12 2.50 -19.75
C LYS A 83 19.88 2.27 -18.26
N GLU A 84 19.93 3.34 -17.46
CA GLU A 84 19.68 3.28 -16.01
C GLU A 84 18.24 2.82 -15.72
N LYS A 85 17.25 3.35 -16.44
CA LYS A 85 15.85 2.92 -16.33
C LYS A 85 15.67 1.44 -16.65
N LEU A 86 16.38 0.91 -17.64
CA LEU A 86 16.34 -0.52 -17.97
C LEU A 86 16.96 -1.36 -16.84
N ALA A 87 18.11 -0.94 -16.32
CA ALA A 87 18.79 -1.63 -15.21
C ALA A 87 17.92 -1.64 -13.94
N HIS A 88 17.31 -0.52 -13.57
CA HIS A 88 16.41 -0.45 -12.42
C HIS A 88 15.15 -1.31 -12.60
N ARG A 89 14.60 -1.40 -13.82
CA ARG A 89 13.47 -2.30 -14.10
C ARG A 89 13.85 -3.77 -13.94
N GLN A 90 15.06 -4.15 -14.34
CA GLN A 90 15.57 -5.51 -14.15
C GLN A 90 15.71 -5.82 -12.64
N GLN A 91 16.37 -4.94 -11.88
CA GLN A 91 16.51 -5.09 -10.43
C GLN A 91 15.17 -5.16 -9.71
N LEU A 92 14.18 -4.35 -10.11
CA LEU A 92 12.84 -4.39 -9.54
C LEU A 92 12.14 -5.73 -9.82
N ASN A 93 12.28 -6.26 -11.03
CA ASN A 93 11.71 -7.55 -11.39
C ASN A 93 12.37 -8.69 -10.62
N GLU A 94 13.70 -8.68 -10.47
CA GLU A 94 14.44 -9.65 -9.67
C GLU A 94 14.03 -9.60 -8.19
N ALA A 95 13.96 -8.40 -7.59
CA ALA A 95 13.51 -8.23 -6.22
C ALA A 95 12.06 -8.69 -6.03
N ARG A 96 11.17 -8.40 -7.00
CA ARG A 96 9.78 -8.88 -6.98
C ARG A 96 9.70 -10.40 -7.02
N GLN A 97 10.51 -11.05 -7.86
CA GLN A 97 10.54 -12.50 -7.95
C GLN A 97 11.07 -13.14 -6.67
N GLN A 98 12.12 -12.57 -6.06
CA GLN A 98 12.65 -13.02 -4.78
C GLN A 98 11.62 -12.90 -3.65
N LEU A 99 10.88 -11.78 -3.60
CA LEU A 99 9.83 -11.59 -2.60
C LEU A 99 8.68 -12.58 -2.76
N LEU A 100 8.26 -12.88 -3.99
CA LEU A 100 7.24 -13.90 -4.26
C LEU A 100 7.68 -15.29 -3.81
N GLN A 101 8.91 -15.69 -4.17
CA GLN A 101 9.49 -16.96 -3.73
C GLN A 101 9.62 -17.06 -2.21
N GLN A 102 9.99 -15.96 -1.55
CA GLN A 102 10.06 -15.92 -0.09
C GLN A 102 8.68 -16.02 0.55
N ALA A 103 7.65 -15.38 -0.02
CA ALA A 103 6.29 -15.47 0.48
C ALA A 103 5.73 -16.89 0.36
N GLU A 104 5.92 -17.54 -0.80
CA GLU A 104 5.55 -18.94 -1.03
C GLU A 104 6.26 -19.86 -0.02
N TYR A 105 7.59 -19.75 0.08
CA TYR A 105 8.37 -20.55 1.03
C TYR A 105 7.95 -20.34 2.49
N CYS A 106 7.72 -19.10 2.92
CA CYS A 106 7.26 -18.81 4.28
C CYS A 106 5.87 -19.38 4.55
N THR A 107 4.99 -19.41 3.55
CA THR A 107 3.64 -19.97 3.65
C THR A 107 3.69 -21.48 3.75
N GLU A 108 4.42 -22.16 2.86
CA GLU A 108 4.65 -23.61 2.91
C GLU A 108 5.28 -24.06 4.23
N MET A 109 6.34 -23.36 4.65
CA MET A 109 7.01 -23.63 5.93
C MET A 109 6.07 -23.38 7.11
N GLY A 110 5.30 -22.28 7.08
CA GLY A 110 4.32 -21.94 8.10
C GLY A 110 3.24 -23.01 8.23
N ALA A 111 2.69 -23.47 7.11
CA ALA A 111 1.70 -24.53 7.04
C ALA A 111 2.23 -25.83 7.66
N ALA A 112 3.41 -26.28 7.23
CA ALA A 112 4.02 -27.51 7.74
C ALA A 112 4.32 -27.45 9.24
N VAL A 113 5.02 -26.40 9.69
CA VAL A 113 5.43 -26.26 11.10
C VAL A 113 4.22 -26.05 12.02
N CYS A 114 3.26 -25.22 11.62
CA CYS A 114 2.07 -24.98 12.45
C CYS A 114 1.14 -26.18 12.48
N THR A 115 1.06 -26.97 11.41
CA THR A 115 0.27 -28.22 11.44
C THR A 115 0.87 -29.22 12.44
N LEU A 116 2.19 -29.36 12.47
CA LEU A 116 2.87 -30.18 13.48
C LEU A 116 2.66 -29.63 14.89
N LEU A 117 2.80 -28.31 15.06
CA LEU A 117 2.61 -27.65 16.36
C LEU A 117 1.16 -27.76 16.84
N TRP A 118 0.19 -27.69 15.94
CA TRP A 118 -1.22 -27.95 16.24
C TRP A 118 -1.39 -29.37 16.78
N GLY A 119 -0.85 -30.38 16.10
CA GLY A 119 -0.88 -31.77 16.59
C GLY A 119 -0.27 -31.91 17.99
N VAL A 120 0.90 -31.31 18.22
CA VAL A 120 1.61 -31.37 19.52
C VAL A 120 0.89 -30.59 20.62
N SER A 121 0.20 -29.49 20.28
CA SER A 121 -0.54 -28.66 21.25
C SER A 121 -1.76 -29.36 21.87
N SER A 122 -2.15 -30.54 21.37
CA SER A 122 -3.13 -31.39 22.04
C SER A 122 -2.62 -31.97 23.37
N ASN A 123 -1.31 -31.94 23.60
CA ASN A 123 -0.67 -32.40 24.83
C ASN A 123 -0.47 -31.23 25.82
N GLU A 124 -0.98 -31.40 27.05
CA GLU A 124 -0.91 -30.37 28.09
C GLU A 124 0.51 -29.94 28.45
N GLU A 125 1.46 -30.88 28.52
CA GLU A 125 2.85 -30.58 28.87
C GLU A 125 3.53 -29.79 27.75
N ALA A 126 3.22 -30.11 26.49
CA ALA A 126 3.71 -29.32 25.37
C ALA A 126 3.20 -27.88 25.42
N VAL A 127 1.92 -27.68 25.74
CA VAL A 127 1.35 -26.32 25.90
C VAL A 127 2.01 -25.57 27.05
N LYS A 128 2.24 -26.20 28.21
CA LYS A 128 2.99 -25.56 29.31
C LYS A 128 4.37 -25.10 28.89
N ASN A 129 5.09 -25.92 28.12
CA ASN A 129 6.41 -25.58 27.60
C ASN A 129 6.36 -24.43 26.57
N ILE A 130 5.35 -24.42 25.68
CA ILE A 130 5.13 -23.33 24.72
C ILE A 130 4.87 -22.02 25.45
N LEU A 131 3.96 -22.01 26.42
CA LEU A 131 3.55 -20.82 27.17
C LEU A 131 4.64 -20.31 28.12
N GLY A 132 5.48 -21.20 28.66
CA GLY A 132 6.67 -20.84 29.44
C GLY A 132 7.81 -20.27 28.61
N GLY A 133 7.75 -20.38 27.28
CA GLY A 133 8.78 -19.88 26.37
C GLY A 133 8.76 -18.36 26.18
N SER A 134 9.94 -17.75 26.05
CA SER A 134 10.10 -16.30 25.83
C SER A 134 9.48 -15.75 24.54
N LYS A 135 9.03 -16.63 23.64
CA LYS A 135 8.41 -16.27 22.36
C LYS A 135 6.89 -16.45 22.33
N ALA A 136 6.27 -16.93 23.41
CA ALA A 136 4.83 -17.21 23.45
C ALA A 136 3.99 -15.99 23.04
N VAL A 137 4.18 -14.84 23.70
CA VAL A 137 3.42 -13.61 23.40
C VAL A 137 3.62 -13.17 21.95
N LYS A 138 4.86 -13.22 21.44
CA LYS A 138 5.17 -12.88 20.05
C LYS A 138 4.49 -13.83 19.07
N PHE A 139 4.46 -15.14 19.37
CA PHE A 139 3.78 -16.13 18.55
C PHE A 139 2.30 -15.80 18.41
N PHE A 140 1.58 -15.62 19.53
CA PHE A 140 0.14 -15.30 19.49
C PHE A 140 -0.17 -13.92 18.89
N THR A 141 0.75 -12.95 19.01
CA THR A 141 0.64 -11.66 18.31
C THR A 141 0.71 -11.85 16.79
N ILE A 142 1.69 -12.62 16.32
CA ILE A 142 1.83 -12.94 14.89
C ILE A 142 0.62 -13.75 14.42
N THR A 143 0.13 -14.70 15.23
CA THR A 143 -1.08 -15.46 14.93
C THR A 143 -2.25 -14.53 14.63
N GLY A 144 -2.54 -13.55 15.51
CA GLY A 144 -3.61 -12.58 15.27
C GLY A 144 -3.44 -11.81 13.96
N GLN A 145 -2.22 -11.30 13.71
CA GLN A 145 -1.90 -10.56 12.48
C GLN A 145 -2.04 -11.41 11.22
N THR A 146 -1.65 -12.69 11.27
CA THR A 146 -1.79 -13.62 10.15
C THR A 146 -3.26 -13.92 9.87
N LEU A 147 -4.06 -14.19 10.91
CA LEU A 147 -5.51 -14.38 10.76
C LEU A 147 -6.18 -13.14 10.14
N GLU A 148 -5.81 -11.95 10.63
CA GLU A 148 -6.35 -10.67 10.16
C GLU A 148 -5.96 -10.39 8.70
N SER A 149 -4.69 -10.60 8.36
CA SER A 149 -4.20 -10.45 6.99
C SER A 149 -4.90 -11.39 6.02
N PHE A 150 -5.13 -12.64 6.42
CA PHE A 150 -5.84 -13.63 5.61
C PHE A 150 -7.29 -13.23 5.38
N VAL A 151 -8.04 -12.90 6.44
CA VAL A 151 -9.45 -12.50 6.30
C VAL A 151 -9.60 -11.25 5.43
N ARG A 152 -8.67 -10.29 5.53
CA ARG A 152 -8.65 -9.09 4.67
C ARG A 152 -8.31 -9.39 3.20
N SER A 153 -7.51 -10.42 2.93
CA SER A 153 -7.13 -10.77 1.55
C SER A 153 -8.24 -11.52 0.80
N LEU A 154 -9.23 -12.07 1.53
CA LEU A 154 -10.43 -12.67 0.96
C LEU A 154 -11.29 -11.59 0.27
N GLY A 155 -11.06 -11.38 -1.02
CA GLY A 155 -11.82 -10.44 -1.84
C GLY A 155 -13.32 -10.79 -1.95
N GLU A 156 -14.09 -9.88 -2.57
CA GLU A 156 -15.54 -10.04 -2.73
C GLU A 156 -15.95 -11.23 -3.61
N ASP A 157 -15.07 -11.66 -4.53
CA ASP A 157 -15.27 -12.79 -5.45
C ASP A 157 -14.77 -14.11 -4.83
N THR A 158 -15.41 -14.54 -3.76
CA THR A 158 -15.04 -15.72 -2.97
C THR A 158 -15.46 -17.06 -3.60
N LYS A 159 -15.79 -17.09 -4.90
CA LYS A 159 -16.32 -18.28 -5.59
C LYS A 159 -15.28 -19.39 -5.81
N HIS A 160 -14.00 -19.11 -5.59
CA HIS A 160 -12.90 -20.04 -5.76
C HIS A 160 -11.92 -19.98 -4.57
N GLN A 161 -12.40 -20.20 -3.35
CA GLN A 161 -11.49 -20.53 -2.25
C GLN A 161 -10.89 -21.91 -2.52
N ASP A 162 -9.60 -21.96 -2.83
CA ASP A 162 -8.85 -23.21 -2.76
C ASP A 162 -8.64 -23.58 -1.30
N LEU A 163 -9.58 -24.39 -0.79
CA LEU A 163 -9.61 -24.83 0.60
C LEU A 163 -8.40 -25.70 0.98
N ASP A 164 -7.65 -26.21 -0.01
CA ASP A 164 -6.49 -27.07 0.21
C ASP A 164 -5.15 -26.32 0.09
N SER A 165 -5.19 -25.01 -0.17
CA SER A 165 -3.98 -24.16 -0.23
C SER A 165 -3.18 -24.15 1.08
N ASP A 166 -1.86 -24.04 0.96
CA ASP A 166 -0.97 -23.95 2.12
C ASP A 166 -1.28 -22.72 3.00
N GLU A 167 -1.75 -21.62 2.39
CA GLU A 167 -2.17 -20.43 3.14
C GLU A 167 -3.37 -20.74 4.04
N ASN A 168 -4.39 -21.44 3.51
CA ASN A 168 -5.55 -21.84 4.30
C ASN A 168 -5.15 -22.87 5.38
N GLN A 169 -4.30 -23.84 5.06
CA GLN A 169 -3.79 -24.80 6.04
C GLN A 169 -3.00 -24.13 7.16
N PHE A 170 -2.15 -23.16 6.82
CA PHE A 170 -1.36 -22.39 7.78
C PHE A 170 -2.27 -21.62 8.75
N VAL A 171 -3.27 -20.90 8.22
CA VAL A 171 -4.23 -20.12 9.00
C VAL A 171 -5.08 -21.02 9.91
N LEU A 172 -5.59 -22.14 9.38
CA LEU A 172 -6.35 -23.10 10.16
C LEU A 172 -5.50 -23.75 11.26
N ALA A 173 -4.24 -24.07 10.96
CA ALA A 173 -3.33 -24.64 11.94
C ALA A 173 -3.02 -23.67 13.09
N LEU A 174 -2.82 -22.38 12.78
CA LEU A 174 -2.66 -21.33 13.78
C LEU A 174 -3.90 -21.21 14.67
N ALA A 175 -5.10 -21.13 14.10
CA ALA A 175 -6.34 -21.08 14.86
C ALA A 175 -6.52 -22.35 15.70
N GLY A 176 -6.16 -23.52 15.16
CA GLY A 176 -6.22 -24.81 15.85
C GLY A 176 -5.28 -24.90 17.06
N ILE A 177 -4.07 -24.35 16.97
CA ILE A 177 -3.16 -24.23 18.12
C ILE A 177 -3.82 -23.40 19.23
N VAL A 178 -4.43 -22.26 18.87
CA VAL A 178 -5.13 -21.41 19.85
C VAL A 178 -6.28 -22.17 20.51
N THR A 179 -7.07 -22.93 19.74
CA THR A 179 -8.16 -23.76 20.26
C THR A 179 -7.68 -24.76 21.30
N ASN A 180 -6.60 -25.48 21.01
CA ASN A 180 -6.00 -26.45 21.92
C ASN A 180 -5.43 -25.79 23.18
N VAL A 181 -4.77 -24.63 23.02
CA VAL A 181 -4.26 -23.85 24.16
C VAL A 181 -5.42 -23.38 25.04
N ALA A 182 -6.49 -22.85 24.45
CA ALA A 182 -7.68 -22.40 25.19
C ALA A 182 -8.39 -23.56 25.93
N ALA A 183 -8.29 -24.79 25.44
CA ALA A 183 -8.86 -25.96 26.12
C ALA A 183 -8.23 -26.21 27.51
N LEU A 184 -7.02 -25.71 27.75
CA LEU A 184 -6.27 -25.92 29.00
C LEU A 184 -6.37 -24.71 29.94
N ALA A 185 -6.41 -24.96 31.25
CA ALA A 185 -6.57 -23.90 32.25
C ALA A 185 -5.45 -22.84 32.20
N CYS A 186 -4.18 -23.28 32.10
CA CYS A 186 -3.04 -22.37 31.97
C CYS A 186 -3.07 -21.58 30.66
N GLY A 187 -3.61 -22.15 29.59
CA GLY A 187 -3.76 -21.47 28.32
C GLY A 187 -4.84 -20.39 28.36
N ARG A 188 -6.00 -20.66 28.99
CA ARG A 188 -7.03 -19.62 29.23
C ARG A 188 -6.48 -18.45 30.03
N GLU A 189 -5.78 -18.75 31.12
CA GLU A 189 -5.16 -17.72 31.95
C GLU A 189 -4.14 -16.89 31.15
N PHE A 190 -3.30 -17.56 30.35
CA PHE A 190 -2.34 -16.87 29.49
C PHE A 190 -3.04 -15.98 28.45
N LEU A 191 -4.05 -16.49 27.74
CA LEU A 191 -4.75 -15.75 26.69
C LEU A 191 -5.38 -14.46 27.24
N VAL A 192 -6.07 -14.57 28.38
CA VAL A 192 -6.77 -13.43 29.01
C VAL A 192 -5.81 -12.42 29.65
N ASN A 193 -4.59 -12.83 30.03
CA ASN A 193 -3.62 -11.95 30.68
C ASN A 193 -2.59 -11.34 29.71
N SER A 194 -2.19 -12.08 28.68
CA SER A 194 -1.01 -11.79 27.87
C SER A 194 -1.29 -11.72 26.37
N SER A 195 -2.43 -12.21 25.90
CA SER A 195 -2.80 -12.24 24.47
C SER A 195 -4.22 -11.74 24.22
N GLN A 196 -4.65 -10.73 24.97
CA GLN A 196 -5.96 -10.09 24.84
C GLN A 196 -6.23 -9.60 23.40
N VAL A 197 -5.22 -9.01 22.77
CA VAL A 197 -5.29 -8.55 21.37
C VAL A 197 -5.71 -9.68 20.43
N LEU A 198 -5.25 -10.91 20.65
CA LEU A 198 -5.67 -12.05 19.81
C LEU A 198 -7.16 -12.36 19.99
N LEU A 199 -7.68 -12.30 21.21
CA LEU A 199 -9.11 -12.52 21.48
C LEU A 199 -9.96 -11.42 20.82
N ASP A 200 -9.52 -10.16 20.91
CA ASP A 200 -10.18 -9.03 20.27
C ASP A 200 -10.19 -9.18 18.74
N THR A 201 -9.04 -9.53 18.17
CA THR A 201 -8.92 -9.85 16.75
C THR A 201 -9.86 -10.99 16.37
N MET A 202 -9.95 -12.05 17.19
CA MET A 202 -10.85 -13.17 16.88
C MET A 202 -12.32 -12.74 16.83
N MET A 203 -12.78 -11.95 17.81
CA MET A 203 -14.15 -11.43 17.83
C MET A 203 -14.42 -10.51 16.64
N GLN A 204 -13.48 -9.62 16.31
CA GLN A 204 -13.59 -8.73 15.15
C GLN A 204 -13.70 -9.52 13.84
N LEU A 205 -12.77 -10.44 13.59
CA LEU A 205 -12.73 -11.21 12.35
C LEU A 205 -13.97 -12.09 12.17
N LEU A 206 -14.54 -12.62 13.26
CA LEU A 206 -15.80 -13.34 13.21
C LEU A 206 -16.92 -12.46 12.62
N GLY A 207 -16.98 -11.17 12.97
CA GLY A 207 -17.96 -10.21 12.42
C GLY A 207 -17.66 -9.73 11.00
N ASP A 208 -16.40 -9.73 10.59
CA ASP A 208 -15.98 -9.27 9.26
C ASP A 208 -16.20 -10.33 8.15
N MET A 209 -16.11 -11.62 8.49
CA MET A 209 -16.27 -12.72 7.52
C MET A 209 -17.71 -12.89 7.06
N LYS A 210 -18.00 -12.95 5.77
CA LYS A 210 -19.37 -13.18 5.26
C LYS A 210 -19.99 -14.53 5.74
N PRO A 211 -21.32 -14.64 5.89
CA PRO A 211 -21.98 -15.89 6.27
C PRO A 211 -21.70 -17.03 5.28
N GLY A 212 -21.47 -18.25 5.77
CA GLY A 212 -21.21 -19.44 4.96
C GLY A 212 -19.81 -19.51 4.32
N LEU A 213 -18.95 -18.52 4.57
CA LEU A 213 -17.54 -18.52 4.16
C LEU A 213 -16.62 -18.77 5.34
N CYS A 214 -15.47 -19.40 5.08
CA CYS A 214 -14.45 -19.70 6.10
C CYS A 214 -15.00 -20.43 7.32
N THR A 215 -15.98 -21.32 7.13
CA THR A 215 -16.71 -21.98 8.23
C THR A 215 -15.77 -22.69 9.19
N ARG A 216 -14.76 -23.42 8.69
CA ARG A 216 -13.72 -24.09 9.50
C ARG A 216 -12.95 -23.11 10.38
N LEU A 217 -12.59 -21.94 9.85
CA LEU A 217 -11.87 -20.92 10.62
C LEU A 217 -12.78 -20.31 11.69
N LYS A 218 -14.04 -19.97 11.33
CA LYS A 218 -15.04 -19.48 12.29
C LYS A 218 -15.24 -20.46 13.44
N VAL A 219 -15.39 -21.75 13.13
CA VAL A 219 -15.56 -22.82 14.13
C VAL A 219 -14.37 -22.86 15.08
N LEU A 220 -13.13 -22.86 14.58
CA LEU A 220 -11.95 -22.88 15.46
C LEU A 220 -11.87 -21.65 16.38
N MET A 221 -12.19 -20.46 15.85
CA MET A 221 -12.21 -19.24 16.66
C MET A 221 -13.33 -19.27 17.71
N LEU A 222 -14.53 -19.74 17.35
CA LEU A 222 -15.65 -19.89 18.29
C LEU A 222 -15.37 -20.94 19.35
N MET A 223 -14.73 -22.06 18.99
CA MET A 223 -14.25 -23.06 19.94
C MET A 223 -13.23 -22.45 20.90
N SER A 224 -12.29 -21.64 20.40
CA SER A 224 -11.32 -20.93 21.23
C SER A 224 -12.00 -20.00 22.23
N LEU A 225 -12.96 -19.18 21.77
CA LEU A 225 -13.71 -18.26 22.62
C LEU A 225 -14.58 -18.98 23.65
N TYR A 226 -15.28 -20.04 23.24
CA TYR A 226 -16.02 -20.90 24.17
C TYR A 226 -15.10 -21.53 25.21
N ASN A 227 -13.95 -22.06 24.79
CA ASN A 227 -13.01 -22.63 25.73
C ASN A 227 -12.54 -21.57 26.74
N VAL A 228 -12.19 -20.36 26.29
CA VAL A 228 -11.86 -19.24 27.19
C VAL A 228 -13.03 -18.88 28.11
N SER A 229 -14.27 -18.93 27.63
CA SER A 229 -15.46 -18.60 28.44
C SER A 229 -15.76 -19.61 29.56
N ILE A 230 -15.18 -20.82 29.53
CA ILE A 230 -15.28 -21.78 30.64
C ILE A 230 -14.72 -21.20 31.96
N ASN A 231 -13.80 -20.23 31.90
CA ASN A 231 -13.30 -19.56 33.10
C ASN A 231 -13.92 -18.16 33.27
N LEU A 232 -14.38 -17.84 34.49
CA LEU A 232 -15.09 -16.59 34.78
C LEU A 232 -14.36 -15.33 34.31
N LYS A 233 -13.04 -15.27 34.47
CA LYS A 233 -12.24 -14.12 34.03
C LYS A 233 -12.24 -13.98 32.51
N GLY A 234 -12.17 -15.09 31.77
CA GLY A 234 -12.24 -15.11 30.31
C GLY A 234 -13.63 -14.74 29.81
N LEU A 235 -14.68 -15.30 30.42
CA LEU A 235 -16.06 -14.93 30.09
C LEU A 235 -16.33 -13.45 30.34
N LYS A 236 -15.92 -12.90 31.49
CA LYS A 236 -16.04 -11.45 31.76
C LYS A 236 -15.31 -10.62 30.70
N TYR A 237 -14.08 -10.99 30.36
CA TYR A 237 -13.31 -10.29 29.33
C TYR A 237 -14.03 -10.28 27.98
N ILE A 238 -14.46 -11.45 27.49
CA ILE A 238 -15.16 -11.58 26.21
C ILE A 238 -16.47 -10.79 26.22
N ASN A 239 -17.24 -10.90 27.31
CA ASN A 239 -18.55 -10.26 27.43
C ASN A 239 -18.46 -8.72 27.55
N GLU A 240 -17.38 -8.20 28.10
CA GLU A 240 -17.13 -6.75 28.20
C GLU A 240 -16.67 -6.15 26.86
N SER A 241 -16.39 -6.98 25.84
CA SER A 241 -16.06 -6.52 24.49
C SER A 241 -17.28 -5.86 23.82
N PRO A 242 -17.13 -4.61 23.31
CA PRO A 242 -18.23 -3.92 22.64
C PRO A 242 -18.76 -4.70 21.43
N GLY A 243 -20.07 -4.91 21.38
CA GLY A 243 -20.72 -5.59 20.26
C GLY A 243 -20.65 -7.12 20.30
N PHE A 244 -20.17 -7.72 21.40
CA PHE A 244 -20.14 -9.18 21.57
C PHE A 244 -21.52 -9.82 21.43
N ILE A 245 -22.54 -9.29 22.12
CA ILE A 245 -23.92 -9.81 22.03
C ILE A 245 -24.50 -9.68 20.61
N PRO A 246 -24.44 -8.51 19.93
CA PRO A 246 -24.78 -8.40 18.51
C PRO A 246 -24.03 -9.37 17.59
N LEU A 247 -22.74 -9.63 17.85
CA LEU A 247 -21.93 -10.58 17.09
C LEU A 247 -22.51 -12.00 17.19
N LEU A 248 -22.93 -12.45 18.39
CA LEU A 248 -23.57 -13.76 18.55
C LEU A 248 -24.86 -13.86 17.72
N TRP A 249 -25.69 -12.81 17.71
CA TRP A 249 -26.92 -12.78 16.90
C TRP A 249 -26.64 -12.87 15.42
N TRP A 250 -25.64 -12.12 14.95
CA TRP A 250 -25.23 -12.13 13.57
C TRP A 250 -24.71 -13.52 13.16
N LEU A 251 -23.87 -14.15 14.00
CA LEU A 251 -23.34 -15.50 13.75
C LEU A 251 -24.40 -16.61 13.82
N LEU A 252 -25.46 -16.48 14.64
CA LEU A 252 -26.56 -17.45 14.66
C LEU A 252 -27.32 -17.53 13.32
N ASN A 253 -27.20 -16.50 12.47
CA ASN A 253 -27.76 -16.49 11.13
C ASN A 253 -26.84 -17.11 10.08
N ASP A 254 -25.66 -17.63 10.46
CA ASP A 254 -24.80 -18.35 9.53
C ASP A 254 -25.53 -19.61 8.99
N PRO A 255 -25.43 -19.91 7.69
CA PRO A 255 -26.02 -21.13 7.12
C PRO A 255 -25.35 -22.41 7.62
N ASP A 256 -24.11 -22.35 8.10
CA ASP A 256 -23.39 -23.51 8.60
C ASP A 256 -23.86 -23.91 10.01
N THR A 257 -24.22 -25.19 10.16
CA THR A 257 -24.77 -25.71 11.42
C THR A 257 -23.73 -25.80 12.53
N GLU A 258 -22.46 -26.02 12.18
CA GLU A 258 -21.37 -26.14 13.16
C GLU A 258 -21.00 -24.78 13.73
N VAL A 259 -20.99 -23.75 12.88
CA VAL A 259 -20.89 -22.34 13.33
C VAL A 259 -22.02 -22.03 14.32
N CYS A 260 -23.28 -22.30 13.95
CA CYS A 260 -24.43 -22.08 14.84
C CYS A 260 -24.30 -22.84 16.17
N LEU A 261 -23.84 -24.09 16.14
CA LEU A 261 -23.65 -24.92 17.33
C LEU A 261 -22.68 -24.25 18.31
N HIS A 262 -21.52 -23.79 17.84
CA HIS A 262 -20.53 -23.17 18.71
C HIS A 262 -20.96 -21.79 19.21
N VAL A 263 -21.76 -21.06 18.44
CA VAL A 263 -22.37 -19.80 18.90
C VAL A 263 -23.35 -20.07 20.04
N LEU A 264 -24.18 -21.12 19.94
CA LEU A 264 -25.10 -21.49 21.03
C LEU A 264 -24.34 -21.94 22.28
N ARG A 265 -23.22 -22.68 22.15
CA ARG A 265 -22.38 -23.05 23.30
C ARG A 265 -21.82 -21.83 24.01
N LEU A 266 -21.32 -20.87 23.23
CA LEU A 266 -20.77 -19.62 23.77
C LEU A 266 -21.88 -18.78 24.44
N LEU A 267 -23.05 -18.67 23.82
CA LEU A 267 -24.22 -18.00 24.39
C LEU A 267 -24.69 -18.68 25.70
N GLN A 268 -24.72 -20.01 25.74
CA GLN A 268 -25.08 -20.74 26.95
C GLN A 268 -24.11 -20.44 28.09
N SER A 269 -22.81 -20.30 27.81
CA SER A 269 -21.83 -19.93 28.84
C SER A 269 -22.09 -18.54 29.45
N VAL A 270 -22.66 -17.61 28.68
CA VAL A 270 -23.09 -16.28 29.18
C VAL A 270 -24.31 -16.41 30.08
N ILE A 271 -25.30 -17.21 29.67
CA ILE A 271 -26.57 -17.37 30.40
C ILE A 271 -26.38 -18.13 31.71
N LEU A 272 -25.53 -19.14 31.72
CA LEU A 272 -25.31 -19.97 32.91
C LEU A 272 -24.48 -19.27 34.00
N GLU A 273 -23.84 -18.13 33.71
CA GLU A 273 -23.04 -17.38 34.68
C GLU A 273 -23.83 -16.18 35.25
N PRO A 274 -24.31 -16.22 36.51
CA PRO A 274 -25.23 -15.22 37.04
C PRO A 274 -24.69 -13.79 37.02
N GLU A 275 -23.40 -13.60 37.32
CA GLU A 275 -22.79 -12.26 37.34
C GLU A 275 -22.72 -11.62 35.95
N VAL A 276 -22.59 -12.43 34.92
CA VAL A 276 -22.49 -11.99 33.53
C VAL A 276 -23.90 -11.79 32.98
N LEU A 277 -24.80 -12.76 33.22
CA LEU A 277 -26.20 -12.67 32.84
C LEU A 277 -26.88 -11.42 33.44
N ALA A 278 -26.65 -11.10 34.71
CA ALA A 278 -27.24 -9.92 35.33
C ALA A 278 -26.87 -8.61 34.60
N LYS A 279 -25.69 -8.55 33.99
CA LYS A 279 -25.24 -7.39 33.21
C LYS A 279 -25.82 -7.36 31.80
N THR A 280 -25.95 -8.53 31.15
CA THR A 280 -26.39 -8.64 29.75
C THR A 280 -27.89 -8.86 29.57
N ALA A 281 -28.59 -9.28 30.61
CA ALA A 281 -30.02 -9.58 30.57
C ALA A 281 -30.87 -8.47 29.96
N PRO A 282 -30.67 -7.16 30.25
CA PRO A 282 -31.44 -6.10 29.62
C PRO A 282 -31.28 -6.08 28.08
N GLU A 283 -30.03 -6.14 27.59
CA GLU A 283 -29.74 -6.16 26.15
C GLU A 283 -30.27 -7.44 25.48
N MET A 284 -30.13 -8.59 26.16
CA MET A 284 -30.61 -9.86 25.66
C MET A 284 -32.13 -9.90 25.55
N ARG A 285 -32.88 -9.38 26.53
CA ARG A 285 -34.36 -9.35 26.46
C ARG A 285 -34.87 -8.59 25.23
N ASP A 286 -34.18 -7.52 24.83
CA ASP A 286 -34.62 -6.67 23.72
C ASP A 286 -34.17 -7.19 22.33
N THR A 287 -33.03 -7.89 22.25
CA THR A 287 -32.37 -8.19 20.97
C THR A 287 -32.27 -9.68 20.62
N LEU A 288 -32.54 -10.58 21.57
CA LEU A 288 -32.39 -12.03 21.40
C LEU A 288 -33.26 -12.57 20.25
N PRO A 289 -32.67 -13.21 19.23
CA PRO A 289 -33.39 -13.76 18.08
C PRO A 289 -34.08 -15.09 18.43
N PHE A 290 -35.08 -15.05 19.33
CA PHE A 290 -35.83 -16.23 19.80
C PHE A 290 -36.33 -17.13 18.67
N GLN A 291 -36.89 -16.53 17.60
CA GLN A 291 -37.41 -17.29 16.45
C GLN A 291 -36.32 -18.11 15.75
N ARG A 292 -35.09 -17.59 15.70
CA ARG A 292 -33.95 -18.31 15.13
C ARG A 292 -33.58 -19.51 16.01
N ILE A 293 -33.50 -19.34 17.33
CA ILE A 293 -33.18 -20.43 18.26
C ILE A 293 -34.27 -21.52 18.21
N ILE A 294 -35.55 -21.15 18.13
CA ILE A 294 -36.67 -22.09 17.94
C ILE A 294 -36.57 -22.84 16.59
N ALA A 295 -36.04 -22.21 15.55
CA ALA A 295 -35.78 -22.91 14.29
C ALA A 295 -34.62 -23.91 14.44
N LEU A 296 -33.55 -23.55 15.16
CA LEU A 296 -32.40 -24.43 15.42
C LEU A 296 -32.77 -25.64 16.29
N SER A 297 -33.72 -25.50 17.23
CA SER A 297 -34.23 -26.63 18.05
C SER A 297 -35.05 -27.65 17.25
N LYS A 298 -35.34 -27.35 15.99
CA LYS A 298 -35.97 -28.25 15.01
C LYS A 298 -35.00 -28.68 13.90
N SER A 299 -33.70 -28.43 14.09
CA SER A 299 -32.66 -28.83 13.14
C SER A 299 -32.59 -30.35 12.97
N ARG A 300 -32.09 -30.80 11.82
CA ARG A 300 -31.78 -32.21 11.57
C ARG A 300 -30.47 -32.65 12.24
N ASN A 301 -29.61 -31.69 12.61
CA ASN A 301 -28.39 -31.98 13.36
C ASN A 301 -28.78 -32.19 14.84
N ALA A 302 -28.56 -33.41 15.33
CA ALA A 302 -29.00 -33.83 16.67
C ALA A 302 -28.33 -33.05 17.80
N GLU A 303 -27.02 -32.77 17.69
CA GLU A 303 -26.30 -32.00 18.71
C GLU A 303 -26.81 -30.55 18.77
N LEU A 304 -26.99 -29.92 17.61
CA LEU A 304 -27.50 -28.56 17.51
C LEU A 304 -28.94 -28.46 18.02
N GLN A 305 -29.77 -29.45 17.67
CA GLN A 305 -31.15 -29.53 18.16
C GLN A 305 -31.19 -29.62 19.69
N THR A 306 -30.44 -30.56 20.28
CA THR A 306 -30.42 -30.76 21.74
C THR A 306 -29.96 -29.50 22.45
N LEU A 307 -28.83 -28.92 22.02
CA LEU A 307 -28.29 -27.71 22.65
C LEU A 307 -29.26 -26.52 22.54
N ALA A 308 -29.93 -26.35 21.39
CA ALA A 308 -30.92 -25.29 21.23
C ALA A 308 -32.16 -25.50 22.11
N GLN A 309 -32.56 -26.75 22.36
CA GLN A 309 -33.66 -27.07 23.30
C GLN A 309 -33.26 -26.77 24.75
N GLU A 310 -32.06 -27.20 25.16
CA GLU A 310 -31.51 -26.89 26.49
C GLU A 310 -31.42 -25.38 26.71
N LEU A 311 -30.90 -24.64 25.72
CA LEU A 311 -30.79 -23.19 25.80
C LEU A 311 -32.17 -22.51 25.94
N LEU A 312 -33.21 -23.01 25.26
CA LEU A 312 -34.56 -22.46 25.40
C LEU A 312 -35.13 -22.67 26.81
N GLU A 313 -34.74 -23.75 27.49
CA GLU A 313 -35.08 -23.97 28.89
C GLU A 313 -34.28 -23.01 29.80
N ASP A 314 -32.98 -22.86 29.58
CA ASP A 314 -32.11 -21.94 30.32
C ASP A 314 -32.60 -20.48 30.22
N LEU A 315 -33.10 -20.08 29.04
CA LEU A 315 -33.62 -18.74 28.78
C LEU A 315 -34.91 -18.43 29.55
N LYS A 316 -35.65 -19.42 30.07
CA LYS A 316 -36.83 -19.18 30.92
C LYS A 316 -36.46 -18.44 32.21
N ILE A 317 -35.21 -18.53 32.64
CA ILE A 317 -34.70 -17.78 33.80
C ILE A 317 -34.83 -16.26 33.56
N LEU A 318 -34.65 -15.79 32.32
CA LEU A 318 -34.82 -14.38 31.97
C LEU A 318 -36.28 -13.90 32.06
N GLU A 319 -37.25 -14.82 31.97
CA GLU A 319 -38.68 -14.54 32.11
C GLU A 319 -39.11 -14.52 33.59
N CYS A 320 -38.39 -15.23 34.47
CA CYS A 320 -38.71 -15.37 35.89
C CYS A 320 -38.22 -14.21 36.80
N GLU A 321 -37.36 -13.32 36.30
CA GLU A 321 -36.87 -12.13 37.05
C GLU A 321 -37.78 -10.89 36.85
N VAL A 322 -39.10 -11.10 36.75
CA VAL A 322 -40.14 -10.06 36.73
C VAL A 322 -40.98 -10.13 38.00
#